data_AF-A0A8I1UZN4-F1
#
_entry.id   AF-A0A8I1UZN4-F1
#
_cell.length_a   1.000
_cell.length_b   1.000
_cell.length_c   1.000
_cell.angle_alpha   90.00
_cell.angle_beta   90.00
_cell.angle_gamma   90.00
#
_symmetry.space_group_name_H-M   'P 1'
#
loop_
_entity.id
_entity.type
_entity.pdbx_description
1 polymer ?
#
loop_
_entity_poly.entity_id
_entity_poly.type
_entity_poly.pdbx_seq_one_letter_code
_entity_poly.pdbx_strand_id
1 'polypeptide(L)'
;MMELRFGALRANWGELRRRRLERRISELTIMQPDDETMTVCAKLRVDCQRIGHALADKIHNGDRWIAAAAMRLDVSVVSDDGIFENVPGLRLMTIRGTHDD
;
A
#
# COMPACT_ATOMS: atom_id res chain seq x y z
N MET A 1 -0.34 -7.18 4.15
CA MET A 1 -0.86 -8.34 4.92
C MET A 1 -1.28 -8.01 6.35
N MET A 2 -0.52 -7.19 7.09
CA MET A 2 -0.84 -6.82 8.48
C MET A 2 -2.27 -6.24 8.61
N GLU A 3 -2.63 -5.23 7.82
CA GLU A 3 -3.96 -4.59 7.83
C GLU A 3 -5.12 -5.57 7.58
N LEU A 4 -4.96 -6.51 6.65
CA LEU A 4 -6.00 -7.52 6.36
C LEU A 4 -6.27 -8.43 7.56
N ARG A 5 -5.20 -8.90 8.22
CA ARG A 5 -5.31 -9.76 9.41
C ARG A 5 -5.83 -8.97 10.59
N PHE A 6 -5.35 -7.75 10.80
CA PHE A 6 -5.84 -6.85 11.84
C PHE A 6 -7.34 -6.59 11.68
N GLY A 7 -7.80 -6.24 10.48
CA GLY A 7 -9.22 -6.03 10.20
C GLY A 7 -10.08 -7.26 10.48
N ALA A 8 -9.61 -8.45 10.10
CA ALA A 8 -10.31 -9.70 10.37
C ALA A 8 -10.41 -10.01 11.88
N LEU A 9 -9.34 -9.75 12.64
CA LEU A 9 -9.32 -9.93 14.09
C LEU A 9 -10.20 -8.89 14.80
N ARG A 10 -10.06 -7.62 14.44
CA ARG A 10 -10.85 -6.50 15.00
C ARG A 10 -12.34 -6.68 14.77
N ALA A 11 -12.72 -7.17 13.59
CA ALA A 11 -14.11 -7.47 13.26
C ALA A 11 -14.60 -8.83 13.81
N ASN A 12 -13.81 -9.49 14.66
CA ASN A 12 -14.10 -10.78 15.27
C ASN A 12 -14.57 -11.86 14.27
N TRP A 13 -13.88 -11.97 13.13
CA TRP A 13 -14.23 -12.95 12.12
C TRP A 13 -14.07 -14.39 12.64
N GLY A 14 -15.10 -15.21 12.41
CA GLY A 14 -15.06 -16.64 12.67
C GLY A 14 -14.00 -17.37 11.83
N GLU A 15 -13.62 -18.56 12.30
CA GLU A 15 -12.53 -19.37 11.74
C GLU A 15 -12.64 -19.60 10.22
N LEU A 16 -13.84 -19.94 9.73
CA LEU A 16 -14.06 -20.19 8.30
C LEU A 16 -13.78 -18.96 7.43
N ARG A 17 -14.08 -17.76 7.91
CA ARG A 17 -13.84 -16.51 7.17
C ARG A 17 -12.36 -16.13 7.20
N ARG A 18 -11.69 -16.35 8.33
CA ARG A 18 -10.23 -16.18 8.47
C ARG A 18 -9.44 -17.15 7.58
N ARG A 19 -9.81 -18.44 7.53
CA ARG A 19 -9.16 -19.41 6.61
C ARG A 19 -9.30 -19.03 5.14
N ARG A 20 -10.45 -18.49 4.75
CA ARG A 20 -10.66 -18.01 3.37
C ARG A 20 -9.76 -16.82 3.04
N LEU A 21 -9.54 -15.91 4.00
CA LEU A 21 -8.57 -14.81 3.85
C LEU A 21 -7.15 -15.36 3.68
N GLU A 22 -6.70 -16.26 4.55
CA GLU A 22 -5.34 -16.80 4.47
C GLU A 22 -5.07 -17.56 3.17
N ARG A 23 -6.06 -18.30 2.65
CA ARG A 23 -5.95 -18.94 1.34
C ARG A 23 -5.71 -17.92 0.21
N ARG A 24 -6.46 -16.81 0.19
CA ARG A 24 -6.25 -15.74 -0.78
C ARG A 24 -4.88 -15.08 -0.63
N ILE A 25 -4.42 -14.91 0.61
CA ILE A 25 -3.07 -14.39 0.87
C ILE A 25 -2.00 -15.34 0.33
N SER A 26 -2.20 -16.66 0.44
CA SER A 26 -1.24 -17.67 -0.04
C SER A 26 -1.11 -17.74 -1.57
N GLU A 27 -2.08 -17.20 -2.30
CA GLU A 27 -2.05 -17.09 -3.77
C GLU A 27 -1.23 -15.87 -4.23
N LEU A 28 -0.81 -15.00 -3.30
CA LEU A 28 -0.06 -13.79 -3.57
C LEU A 28 1.43 -13.96 -3.21
N THR A 29 2.31 -13.38 -4.01
CA THR A 29 3.72 -13.23 -3.62
C THR A 29 3.84 -12.14 -2.55
N ILE A 30 4.39 -12.51 -1.39
CA ILE A 30 4.63 -11.58 -0.29
C ILE A 30 6.06 -11.07 -0.38
N MET A 31 6.20 -9.78 -0.64
CA MET A 31 7.47 -9.07 -0.50
C MET A 31 7.77 -8.85 0.98
N GLN A 32 8.95 -9.29 1.43
CA GLN A 32 9.45 -8.97 2.76
C GLN A 32 10.22 -7.63 2.72
N PRO A 33 10.07 -6.75 3.72
CA PRO A 33 10.91 -5.57 3.82
C PRO A 33 12.38 -5.96 4.03
N ASP A 34 13.26 -5.27 3.31
CA ASP A 34 14.71 -5.32 3.48
C ASP A 34 15.27 -3.88 3.61
N ASP A 35 16.59 -3.76 3.78
CA ASP A 35 17.26 -2.48 4.03
C ASP A 35 17.03 -1.45 2.92
N GLU A 36 16.99 -1.89 1.67
CA GLU A 36 16.74 -0.97 0.56
C GLU A 36 15.25 -0.59 0.48
N THR A 37 14.30 -1.46 0.86
CA THR A 37 12.88 -1.08 1.01
C THR A 37 12.72 -0.04 2.12
N MET A 38 13.43 -0.23 3.25
CA MET A 38 13.47 0.75 4.35
C MET A 38 14.00 2.10 3.87
N THR A 39 15.07 2.08 3.07
CA THR A 39 15.69 3.30 2.52
C THR A 39 14.75 4.03 1.56
N VAL A 40 14.09 3.30 0.65
CA VAL A 40 13.08 3.86 -0.27
C VAL A 40 11.93 4.50 0.53
N CYS A 41 11.42 3.82 1.56
CA CYS A 41 10.34 4.33 2.41
C CYS A 41 10.76 5.61 3.16
N ALA A 42 11.99 5.66 3.68
CA ALA A 42 12.52 6.84 4.35
C ALA A 42 12.67 8.03 3.40
N LYS A 43 13.23 7.81 2.21
CA LYS A 43 13.36 8.85 1.16
C LYS A 43 11.99 9.37 0.74
N LEU A 44 11.05 8.47 0.46
CA LEU A 44 9.69 8.83 0.10
C LEU A 44 9.01 9.70 1.17
N ARG A 45 9.23 9.40 2.45
CA ARG A 45 8.69 10.23 3.54
C ARG A 45 9.22 11.67 3.48
N VAL A 46 10.53 11.82 3.30
CA VAL A 46 11.17 13.14 3.21
C VAL A 46 10.65 13.90 1.99
N ASP A 47 10.52 13.24 0.85
CA ASP A 47 10.04 13.87 -0.38
C ASP A 47 8.58 14.30 -0.27
N CYS A 48 7.71 13.44 0.29
CA CYS A 48 6.34 13.80 0.61
C CYS A 48 6.27 14.97 1.60
N GLN A 49 7.13 15.00 2.62
CA GLN A 49 7.16 16.09 3.59
C GLN A 49 7.53 17.43 2.94
N ARG A 50 8.49 17.43 2.01
CA ARG A 50 8.91 18.65 1.29
C ARG A 50 7.79 19.29 0.48
N ILE A 51 6.88 18.48 -0.06
CA ILE A 51 5.76 18.96 -0.88
C ILE A 51 4.44 19.06 -0.12
N GLY A 52 4.44 18.83 1.20
CA GLY A 52 3.23 18.90 2.03
C GLY A 52 2.23 17.75 1.80
N HIS A 53 2.70 16.61 1.32
CA HIS A 53 1.86 15.47 0.98
C HIS A 53 1.51 14.61 2.21
N ALA A 54 0.25 14.21 2.37
CA ALA A 54 -0.27 13.50 3.55
C ALA A 54 0.41 12.15 3.83
N LEU A 55 0.94 11.46 2.82
CA LEU A 55 1.82 10.31 3.02
C LEU A 55 3.04 10.59 3.91
N ALA A 56 3.41 11.84 4.24
CA ALA A 56 4.46 12.13 5.22
C ALA A 56 4.04 11.84 6.68
N ASP A 57 2.73 11.80 6.95
CA ASP A 57 2.17 11.71 8.29
C ASP A 57 2.24 10.30 8.87
N LYS A 58 2.32 10.22 10.21
CA LYS A 58 2.43 8.94 10.92
C LYS A 58 1.20 8.05 10.70
N ILE A 59 0.01 8.64 10.50
CA ILE A 59 -1.23 7.90 10.29
C ILE A 59 -1.21 7.08 8.99
N HIS A 60 -0.54 7.59 7.95
CA HIS A 60 -0.41 6.95 6.63
C HIS A 60 0.86 6.10 6.51
N ASN A 61 1.38 5.59 7.63
CA ASN A 61 2.60 4.80 7.61
C ASN A 61 2.42 3.50 6.78
N GLY A 62 1.26 2.84 6.89
CA GLY A 62 0.95 1.66 6.09
C GLY A 62 0.94 1.95 4.58
N ASP A 63 0.26 3.02 4.18
CA ASP A 63 0.16 3.47 2.78
C ASP A 63 1.54 3.81 2.21
N ARG A 64 2.38 4.49 3.00
CA ARG A 64 3.76 4.80 2.60
C ARG A 64 4.59 3.54 2.33
N TRP A 65 4.43 2.50 3.15
CA TRP A 65 5.12 1.23 2.92
C TRP A 65 4.63 0.53 1.64
N ILE A 66 3.34 0.64 1.31
CA ILE A 66 2.80 0.14 0.04
C ILE A 66 3.42 0.89 -1.15
N ALA A 67 3.44 2.22 -1.10
CA ALA A 67 4.04 3.04 -2.15
C ALA A 67 5.54 2.74 -2.31
N ALA A 68 6.29 2.64 -1.21
CA ALA A 68 7.70 2.33 -1.23
C ALA A 68 8.00 0.94 -1.80
N ALA A 69 7.19 -0.07 -1.46
CA ALA A 69 7.32 -1.41 -2.03
C ALA A 69 7.08 -1.40 -3.55
N ALA A 70 6.05 -0.69 -4.02
CA ALA A 70 5.76 -0.56 -5.44
C ALA A 70 6.89 0.15 -6.22
N MET A 71 7.43 1.25 -5.66
CA MET A 71 8.58 1.95 -6.24
C MET A 71 9.82 1.06 -6.31
N ARG A 72 10.11 0.29 -5.25
CA ARG A 72 11.23 -0.65 -5.22
C ARG A 72 11.11 -1.75 -6.26
N LEU A 73 9.91 -2.28 -6.45
CA LEU A 73 9.62 -3.34 -7.42
C LEU A 73 9.44 -2.81 -8.85
N ASP A 74 9.49 -1.49 -9.04
CA ASP A 74 9.17 -0.82 -10.29
C ASP A 74 7.82 -1.27 -10.87
N VAL A 75 6.77 -1.25 -10.03
CA VAL A 75 5.39 -1.57 -10.41
C VAL A 75 4.43 -0.44 -10.05
N SER A 76 3.25 -0.45 -10.67
CA SER A 76 2.18 0.49 -10.33
C SER A 76 1.42 0.06 -9.06
N VAL A 77 1.03 1.02 -8.23
CA VAL A 77 0.01 0.80 -7.19
C VAL A 77 -1.36 0.83 -7.86
N VAL A 78 -2.16 -0.21 -7.63
CA VAL A 78 -3.58 -0.21 -8.01
C VAL A 78 -4.38 0.15 -6.76
N SER A 79 -5.02 1.32 -6.78
CA SER A 79 -5.82 1.80 -5.63
C SER A 79 -6.92 2.74 -6.11
N ASP A 80 -8.00 2.81 -5.34
CA ASP A 80 -9.05 3.84 -5.46
C ASP A 80 -8.96 4.87 -4.32
N ASP A 81 -7.96 4.74 -3.45
CA ASP A 81 -7.70 5.69 -2.37
C ASP A 81 -6.91 6.90 -2.91
N GLY A 82 -7.51 8.09 -2.74
CA GLY A 82 -6.91 9.37 -3.15
C GLY A 82 -5.61 9.71 -2.44
N ILE A 83 -5.26 9.03 -1.34
CA ILE A 83 -3.98 9.24 -0.64
C ILE A 83 -2.75 8.98 -1.52
N PHE A 84 -2.90 8.19 -2.59
CA PHE A 84 -1.80 7.91 -3.52
C PHE A 84 -1.70 8.90 -4.69
N GLU A 85 -2.63 9.84 -4.81
CA GLU A 85 -2.59 10.86 -5.86
C GLU A 85 -1.45 11.85 -5.61
N ASN A 86 -0.68 12.19 -6.66
CA ASN A 86 0.44 13.14 -6.60
C ASN A 86 1.60 12.71 -5.67
N VAL A 87 1.73 11.42 -5.37
CA VAL A 87 2.90 10.90 -4.65
C VAL A 87 4.14 10.95 -5.56
N PRO A 88 5.25 11.57 -5.11
CA PRO A 88 6.45 11.71 -5.92
C PRO A 88 7.01 10.37 -6.40
N GLY A 89 7.15 10.22 -7.71
CA GLY A 89 7.76 9.02 -8.32
C GLY A 89 6.90 7.75 -8.28
N LEU A 90 5.66 7.83 -7.79
CA LEU A 90 4.75 6.69 -7.76
C LEU A 90 3.93 6.60 -9.05
N ARG A 91 3.84 5.39 -9.63
CA ARG A 91 2.85 5.10 -10.68
C ARG A 91 1.57 4.60 -10.04
N LEU A 92 0.48 5.34 -10.23
CA LEU A 92 -0.85 5.00 -9.73
C LEU A 92 -1.76 4.56 -10.88
N MET A 93 -2.47 3.46 -10.69
CA MET A 93 -3.56 3.00 -11.54
C MET A 93 -4.85 3.00 -10.73
N THR A 94 -5.85 3.74 -11.19
CA THR A 94 -7.20 3.75 -10.61
C THR A 94 -8.15 3.02 -11.54
N ILE A 95 -9.14 2.32 -11.00
CA ILE A 95 -10.23 1.75 -11.80
C ILE A 95 -11.31 2.83 -11.93
N ARG A 96 -10.98 3.96 -12.55
CA ARG A 96 -11.98 4.88 -13.09
C ARG A 96 -12.11 4.52 -14.57
N GLY A 97 -13.27 4.02 -14.96
CA GLY A 97 -13.54 3.61 -16.32
C GLY A 97 -13.12 4.70 -17.31
N THR A 98 -12.44 4.32 -18.37
CA THR A 98 -12.34 5.10 -19.59
C THR A 98 -13.77 5.39 -20.07
N HIS A 99 -14.31 6.55 -19.73
CA HIS A 99 -15.30 7.18 -20.59
C HIS A 99 -14.50 7.82 -21.72
N ASP A 100 -14.31 7.04 -22.79
CA ASP A 100 -14.06 7.61 -24.12
C ASP A 100 -15.34 8.34 -24.57
N ASP A 101 -15.13 9.49 -25.20
CA ASP A 101 -16.11 10.46 -25.73
C ASP A 101 -17.20 9.87 -26.64
#